data_AF-D2EG18-F1
#
_entry.id   AF-D2EG18-F1
#
_cell.length_a   1.000
_cell.length_b   1.000
_cell.length_c   1.000
_cell.angle_alpha   90.00
_cell.angle_beta   90.00
_cell.angle_gamma   90.00
#
_symmetry.space_group_name_H-M   'P 1'
#
loop_
_entity.id
_entity.type
_entity.pdbx_description
1 polymer ?
#
loop_
_entity_poly.entity_id
_entity_poly.type
_entity_poly.pdbx_seq_one_letter_code
_entity_poly.pdbx_strand_id
1 'polypeptide(L)'
;MIISKIKLENIRSHNKTEIQFTDGINIITGNTGSGKTSILMSIEYALFGKIGEGKEEGKMLLRRNSSEGEIKITIKNVNEEYEISPRP
;
A
#
# COMPACT_ATOMS: atom_id res chain seq x y z
N MET A 1 8.21 -0.54 -15.88
CA MET A 1 7.09 -0.69 -14.93
C MET A 1 7.40 0.09 -13.67
N ILE A 2 6.48 0.97 -13.25
CA ILE A 2 6.57 1.81 -12.05
C ILE A 2 5.24 1.77 -11.28
N ILE A 3 5.27 1.90 -9.96
CA ILE A 3 4.04 2.14 -9.18
C ILE A 3 3.73 3.63 -9.30
N SER A 4 2.62 3.99 -9.96
CA SER A 4 2.21 5.38 -10.14
C SER A 4 1.32 5.87 -8.99
N LYS A 5 0.64 4.95 -8.30
CA LYS A 5 -0.34 5.31 -7.27
C LYS A 5 -0.53 4.21 -6.24
N ILE A 6 -0.85 4.63 -5.01
CA ILE A 6 -1.43 3.75 -4.00
C ILE A 6 -2.63 4.43 -3.32
N LYS A 7 -3.70 3.66 -3.11
CA LYS A 7 -4.82 4.00 -2.25
C LYS A 7 -4.91 3.01 -1.10
N LEU A 8 -5.13 3.54 0.09
CA LEU A 8 -5.27 2.80 1.33
C LEU A 8 -6.56 3.23 2.02
N GLU A 9 -7.44 2.27 2.33
CA GLU A 9 -8.60 2.47 3.19
C GLU A 9 -8.56 1.49 4.36
N ASN A 10 -8.70 2.02 5.59
CA ASN A 10 -8.63 1.27 6.84
C ASN A 10 -7.35 0.41 7.01
N ILE A 11 -6.19 0.98 6.66
CA ILE A 11 -4.89 0.31 6.74
C ILE A 11 -4.02 0.96 7.82
N ARG A 12 -3.82 0.28 8.95
CA ARG A 12 -3.04 0.78 10.10
C ARG A 12 -3.33 2.27 10.39
N SER A 13 -2.34 3.14 10.30
CA SER A 13 -2.47 4.59 10.54
C SER A 13 -3.30 5.32 9.47
N HIS A 14 -3.50 4.73 8.29
CA HIS A 14 -4.25 5.30 7.17
C HIS A 14 -5.74 4.93 7.27
N ASN A 15 -6.59 5.91 7.58
CA ASN A 15 -8.05 5.74 7.45
C ASN A 15 -8.44 5.80 5.96
N LYS A 16 -8.05 6.88 5.29
CA LYS A 16 -8.17 7.04 3.85
C LYS A 16 -6.97 7.84 3.36
N THR A 17 -6.16 7.24 2.51
CA THR A 17 -4.95 7.88 1.99
C THR A 17 -4.78 7.52 0.53
N GLU A 18 -4.50 8.53 -0.29
CA GLU A 18 -4.16 8.37 -1.70
C GLU A 18 -2.83 9.09 -1.94
N ILE A 19 -1.88 8.40 -2.57
CA ILE A 19 -0.56 8.92 -2.89
C ILE A 19 -0.32 8.69 -4.37
N GLN A 20 -0.01 9.77 -5.08
CA GLN A 20 0.51 9.70 -6.45
C GLN A 20 2.02 9.79 -6.38
N PHE A 21 2.71 8.81 -6.97
CA PHE A 21 4.14 8.84 -7.14
C PHE A 21 4.50 9.58 -8.42
N THR A 22 5.64 10.26 -8.38
CA THR A 22 6.19 10.99 -9.51
C THR A 22 7.35 10.23 -10.13
N ASP A 23 7.72 10.58 -11.36
CA ASP A 23 8.93 10.04 -11.96
C ASP A 23 10.17 10.50 -11.19
N GLY A 24 11.18 9.62 -11.10
CA GLY A 24 12.41 9.90 -10.34
C GLY A 24 12.31 9.49 -8.87
N ILE A 25 12.89 10.31 -7.98
CA ILE A 25 13.07 9.97 -6.56
C ILE A 25 11.88 10.50 -5.76
N ASN A 26 11.15 9.59 -5.11
CA ASN A 26 10.07 9.93 -4.18
C ASN A 26 10.55 9.75 -2.74
N ILE A 27 10.39 10.78 -1.90
CA ILE A 27 10.78 10.73 -0.49
C ILE A 27 9.54 10.69 0.40
N ILE A 28 9.36 9.60 1.16
CA ILE A 28 8.28 9.46 2.14
C ILE A 28 8.83 9.85 3.52
N THR A 29 8.38 10.99 4.05
CA THR A 29 8.84 11.54 5.34
C THR A 29 7.69 11.78 6.31
N GLY A 30 8.00 11.99 7.59
CA GLY A 30 7.05 12.21 8.68
C GLY A 30 7.45 11.53 9.99
N ASN A 31 6.69 11.79 11.05
CA ASN A 31 7.00 11.30 12.40
C ASN A 31 6.86 9.77 12.55
N THR A 32 7.47 9.19 13.58
CA THR A 32 7.26 7.78 13.94
C THR A 32 5.78 7.50 14.17
N GLY A 33 5.27 6.38 13.65
CA GLY A 33 3.85 6.02 13.74
C GLY A 33 2.94 6.68 12.69
N SER A 34 3.44 7.61 11.85
CA SER A 34 2.62 8.29 10.84
C SER A 34 2.14 7.40 9.69
N GLY A 35 2.65 6.17 9.58
CA GLY A 35 2.24 5.20 8.55
C GLY A 35 3.23 5.01 7.39
N LYS A 36 4.40 5.64 7.41
CA LYS A 36 5.43 5.50 6.34
C LYS A 36 5.75 4.05 6.00
N THR A 37 6.07 3.24 7.00
CA THR A 37 6.35 1.80 6.81
C THR A 37 5.11 1.04 6.36
N SER A 38 3.92 1.45 6.80
CA SER A 38 2.65 0.84 6.36
C SER A 38 2.43 1.01 4.86
N ILE A 39 2.79 2.17 4.27
CA ILE A 39 2.74 2.38 2.81
C ILE A 39 3.57 1.33 2.08
N LEU A 40 4.82 1.13 2.51
CA LEU A 40 5.74 0.16 1.89
C LEU A 40 5.24 -1.29 2.07
N MET A 41 4.73 -1.64 3.25
CA MET A 41 4.18 -2.98 3.51
C MET A 41 2.89 -3.23 2.72
N SER A 42 2.06 -2.21 2.48
CA SER A 42 0.89 -2.35 1.62
C SER A 42 1.27 -2.57 0.16
N ILE A 43 2.33 -1.91 -0.33
CA ILE A 43 2.88 -2.18 -1.66
C ILE A 43 3.39 -3.63 -1.75
N GLU A 44 4.17 -4.06 -0.75
CA GLU A 44 4.69 -5.43 -0.67
C GLU A 44 3.56 -6.47 -0.69
N TYR A 45 2.55 -6.28 0.16
CA TYR A 45 1.39 -7.17 0.21
C TYR A 45 0.60 -7.19 -1.10
N ALA A 46 0.43 -6.03 -1.75
CA ALA A 46 -0.27 -5.97 -3.04
C ALA A 46 0.47 -6.68 -4.17
N LEU A 47 1.80 -6.66 -4.16
CA LEU A 47 2.59 -7.34 -5.19
C LEU A 47 2.76 -8.84 -4.93
N PHE A 48 2.83 -9.25 -3.66
CA PHE A 48 3.31 -10.59 -3.30
C PHE A 48 2.37 -11.41 -2.42
N GLY A 49 1.25 -10.83 -1.95
CA GLY A 49 0.31 -11.50 -1.05
C GLY A 49 0.84 -11.79 0.35
N LYS A 50 2.03 -11.29 0.69
CA LYS A 50 2.70 -11.52 1.98
C LYS A 50 3.48 -10.28 2.41
N ILE A 51 3.94 -10.29 3.65
CA ILE A 51 4.67 -9.20 4.27
C ILE A 51 5.92 -9.80 4.93
N GLY A 52 7.11 -9.39 4.50
CA GLY A 52 8.38 -9.95 4.94
C GLY A 52 8.52 -11.46 4.67
N GLU A 53 9.27 -12.15 5.52
CA GLU A 53 9.48 -13.61 5.46
C GLU A 53 8.37 -14.43 6.14
N GLY A 54 7.31 -13.77 6.64
CA GLY A 54 6.20 -14.40 7.36
C GLY A 54 5.12 -15.04 6.48
N LYS A 55 4.11 -15.64 7.12
CA LYS A 55 2.91 -16.22 6.47
C LYS A 55 1.92 -15.13 6.03
N GLU A 56 0.93 -15.52 5.22
CA GLU A 56 -0.18 -14.66 4.75
C GLU A 56 -0.87 -13.94 5.91
N GLU A 57 -0.58 -12.65 6.07
CA GLU A 57 -1.04 -11.85 7.22
C GLU A 57 -1.54 -10.48 6.78
N GLY A 58 -2.30 -10.42 5.68
CA GLY A 58 -3.05 -9.21 5.28
C GLY A 58 -3.78 -8.56 6.45
N LYS A 59 -4.35 -9.38 7.35
CA LYS A 59 -5.05 -8.93 8.57
C LYS A 59 -4.20 -8.05 9.49
N MET A 60 -2.87 -8.19 9.50
CA MET A 60 -1.98 -7.33 10.28
C MET A 60 -1.83 -5.92 9.71
N LEU A 61 -2.28 -5.68 8.47
CA LEU A 61 -2.38 -4.36 7.87
C LEU A 61 -3.69 -3.68 8.23
N LEU A 62 -4.71 -4.42 8.66
CA LEU A 62 -6.01 -3.86 8.99
C LEU A 62 -5.89 -2.86 10.14
N ARG A 63 -6.54 -1.71 9.99
CA ARG A 63 -6.64 -0.70 11.04
C ARG A 63 -7.40 -1.27 12.24
N ARG A 64 -6.97 -0.90 13.45
CA ARG A 64 -7.66 -1.30 14.68
C ARG A 64 -9.13 -0.86 14.64
N ASN A 65 -10.02 -1.75 15.05
CA ASN A 65 -11.48 -1.58 15.03
C ASN A 65 -12.11 -1.47 13.63
N SER A 66 -11.38 -1.80 12.56
CA SER A 66 -11.94 -1.98 11.22
C SER A 66 -12.18 -3.45 10.96
N SER A 67 -13.30 -3.80 10.31
CA SER A 67 -13.62 -5.16 9.87
C SER A 67 -13.15 -5.45 8.44
N GLU A 68 -12.93 -4.40 7.65
CA GLU A 68 -12.54 -4.47 6.25
C GLU A 68 -11.55 -3.35 5.91
N GLY A 69 -10.70 -3.60 4.92
CA GLY A 69 -9.76 -2.62 4.38
C GLY A 69 -9.53 -2.84 2.89
N GLU A 70 -8.96 -1.83 2.26
CA GLU A 70 -8.62 -1.85 0.84
C GLU A 70 -7.19 -1.37 0.65
N ILE A 71 -6.42 -2.15 -0.10
CA ILE A 71 -5.13 -1.72 -0.66
C ILE A 71 -5.31 -1.79 -2.17
N LYS A 72 -4.99 -0.69 -2.85
CA LYS A 72 -5.05 -0.61 -4.30
C LYS A 72 -3.82 0.09 -4.83
N ILE A 73 -3.02 -0.61 -5.63
CA ILE A 73 -1.86 -0.03 -6.31
C ILE A 73 -2.12 0.04 -7.81
N THR A 74 -1.63 1.11 -8.42
CA THR A 74 -1.64 1.29 -9.87
C THR A 74 -0.21 1.17 -10.37
N ILE A 75 0.01 0.29 -11.34
CA ILE A 75 1.31 0.04 -11.96
C ILE A 75 1.22 0.52 -13.41
N LYS A 76 2.12 1.42 -13.79
CA LYS A 76 2.26 1.90 -15.16
C LYS A 76 3.44 1.25 -15.86
N ASN A 77 3.22 0.84 -17.09
CA ASN A 77 4.24 0.59 -18.09
C ASN A 77 4.10 1.62 -19.22
N VAL A 78 5.00 1.60 -20.21
CA VAL A 78 5.04 2.64 -21.26
C VAL A 78 3.68 2.81 -21.97
N ASN A 79 2.96 1.71 -22.23
CA ASN A 79 1.70 1.72 -22.98
C ASN A 79 0.49 1.21 -22.18
N GLU A 80 0.70 0.74 -20.96
CA GLU A 80 -0.30 -0.04 -20.22
C GLU A 80 -0.35 0.38 -18.76
N GLU A 81 -1.54 0.32 -18.18
CA GLU A 81 -1.79 0.60 -16.78
C GLU A 81 -2.58 -0.55 -16.18
N TYR A 82 -2.10 -1.05 -15.04
CA TYR A 82 -2.66 -2.17 -14.31
C TYR A 82 -3.05 -1.74 -12.91
N GLU A 83 -4.15 -2.29 -12.42
CA GLU A 83 -4.60 -2.09 -11.04
C GLU A 83 -4.54 -3.43 -10.30
N ILE A 84 -3.95 -3.42 -9.11
CA ILE A 84 -3.92 -4.57 -8.21
C ILE A 84 -4.56 -4.15 -6.90
N SER A 85 -5.60 -4.89 -6.48
CA SER A 85 -6.39 -4.57 -5.30
C SER A 85 -6.64 -5.80 -4.41
N PRO A 86 -5.64 -6.29 -3.66
CA PRO A 86 -5.87 -7.38 -2.73
C PRO A 86 -6.75 -6.90 -1.57
N ARG A 87 -7.46 -7.83 -0.94
CA ARG A 87 -8.08 -7.56 0.37
C ARG A 87 -7.13 -8.03 1.48
N PRO A 88 -6.76 -7.14 2.42
CA PRO A 88 -6.04 -7.51 3.64
C PRO A 88 -6.92 -8.30 4.61
#